data_AF-A0A1A2RRH6-F1
#
_entry.id   AF-A0A1A2RRH6-F1
#
_cell.length_a   1.000
_cell.length_b   1.000
_cell.length_c   1.000
_cell.angle_alpha   90.00
_cell.angle_beta   90.00
_cell.angle_gamma   90.00
#
_symmetry.space_group_name_H-M   'P 1'
#
loop_
_entity.id
_entity.type
_entity.pdbx_description
1 polymer ?
#
loop_
_entity_poly.entity_id
_entity_poly.type
_entity_poly.pdbx_seq_one_letter_code
_entity_poly.pdbx_strand_id
1 'polypeptide(L)'
;MSSTAIAASVEVRPKDRLEVLFEELAELAGQRNAIDGRMVEIVAEIDRDGLAGITGARSVPALVAWKMGCSSANAHTISTVARRLEEFPRCVQGLREGRLSLDQVGVIAARAGEGSDEHYAQLAAVATVNQLRTAVKLEPRPEPAPRPEPERSITKTANEEFTCWRITLPHLDAAKFDAALASHRDALIGEWKHDHANGQGAGDQAAPMPGSAEAFMRLVEASWDAEAARRPHGQQTTVVVHVDAQQRVAALHLGPLLTDAERRYLTCDATCEVWFERGGEVIGAGRSTRVISRRLRRALEHRHRMCAVPGCGATRGLHAHHIRHWEDGGPTELFNLVLVCPYHHRLHHRGVITIAGPTDDLIVTDSSGRRLRAGSLARPPNLPPPAVAPCPGPTGERADWWWYEPFQPQPPPTTN
;
A
#
# COMPACT_ATOMS: atom_id res chain seq x y z
N MET A 1 -30.68 -41.30 -67.33
CA MET A 1 -29.24 -41.24 -67.00
C MET A 1 -29.02 -39.99 -66.16
N SER A 2 -29.24 -40.08 -64.84
CA SER A 2 -28.94 -38.97 -63.92
C SER A 2 -27.67 -39.35 -63.18
N SER A 3 -26.56 -38.73 -63.56
CA SER A 3 -25.29 -38.87 -62.86
C SER A 3 -25.27 -37.83 -61.74
N THR A 4 -25.51 -38.30 -60.52
CA THR A 4 -25.35 -37.53 -59.30
C THR A 4 -23.85 -37.37 -59.05
N ALA A 5 -23.31 -36.18 -59.33
CA ALA A 5 -21.95 -35.84 -58.96
C ALA A 5 -21.88 -35.76 -57.43
N ILE A 6 -21.20 -36.74 -56.82
CA ILE A 6 -20.84 -36.73 -55.41
C ILE A 6 -19.85 -35.59 -55.23
N ALA A 7 -20.26 -34.54 -54.52
CA ALA A 7 -19.37 -33.48 -54.08
C ALA A 7 -18.28 -34.11 -53.21
N ALA A 8 -17.06 -34.16 -53.73
CA ALA A 8 -15.90 -34.60 -52.98
C ALA A 8 -15.76 -33.67 -51.76
N SER A 9 -15.85 -34.24 -50.56
CA SER A 9 -15.52 -33.56 -49.33
C SER A 9 -14.06 -33.11 -49.42
N VAL A 10 -13.82 -31.81 -49.56
CA VAL A 10 -12.48 -31.23 -49.52
C VAL A 10 -11.93 -31.50 -48.11
N GLU A 11 -11.08 -32.51 -47.98
CA GLU A 11 -10.34 -32.77 -46.74
C GLU A 11 -9.39 -31.59 -46.50
N VAL A 12 -9.75 -30.71 -45.56
CA VAL A 12 -8.87 -29.64 -45.07
C VAL A 12 -7.62 -30.28 -44.49
N ARG A 13 -6.44 -29.95 -45.04
CA ARG A 13 -5.19 -30.55 -44.57
C ARG A 13 -4.90 -30.05 -43.15
N PRO A 14 -4.25 -30.85 -42.28
CA PRO A 14 -3.92 -30.41 -40.92
C PRO A 14 -3.15 -29.08 -40.86
N LYS A 15 -2.35 -28.77 -41.88
CA LYS A 15 -1.63 -27.49 -42.01
C LYS A 15 -2.59 -26.31 -42.21
N ASP A 16 -3.53 -26.42 -43.14
CA ASP A 16 -4.52 -25.37 -43.43
C ASP A 16 -5.41 -25.12 -42.21
N ARG A 17 -5.76 -26.18 -41.47
CA ARG A 17 -6.49 -26.06 -40.20
C ARG A 17 -5.66 -25.36 -39.12
N LEU A 18 -4.35 -25.61 -39.07
CA LEU A 18 -3.46 -24.97 -38.11
C LEU A 18 -3.31 -23.47 -38.40
N GLU A 19 -3.21 -23.08 -39.67
CA GLU A 19 -3.14 -21.67 -40.08
C GLU A 19 -4.39 -20.90 -39.65
N VAL A 20 -5.59 -21.47 -39.86
CA VAL A 20 -6.85 -20.87 -39.37
C VAL A 20 -6.87 -20.73 -37.84
N LEU A 21 -6.42 -21.76 -37.10
CA LEU A 21 -6.36 -21.69 -35.63
C LEU A 21 -5.33 -20.64 -35.15
N PHE A 22 -4.24 -20.43 -35.89
CA PHE A 22 -3.28 -19.37 -35.59
C PHE A 22 -3.85 -17.97 -35.83
N GLU A 23 -4.64 -17.78 -36.89
CA GLU A 23 -5.35 -16.50 -37.12
C GLU A 23 -6.34 -16.20 -35.99
N GLU A 24 -7.11 -17.20 -35.55
CA GLU A 24 -8.04 -17.05 -34.41
C GLU A 24 -7.31 -16.75 -33.10
N LEU A 25 -6.21 -17.47 -32.82
CA LEU A 25 -5.36 -17.20 -31.66
C LEU A 25 -4.76 -15.79 -31.72
N ALA A 26 -4.36 -15.32 -32.91
CA ALA A 26 -3.79 -13.99 -33.09
C ALA A 26 -4.83 -12.89 -32.82
N GLU A 27 -6.06 -13.06 -33.29
CA GLU A 27 -7.15 -12.14 -33.01
C GLU A 27 -7.43 -12.05 -31.50
N LEU A 28 -7.61 -13.19 -30.84
CA LEU A 28 -7.86 -13.25 -29.39
C LEU A 28 -6.68 -12.70 -28.58
N ALA A 29 -5.44 -12.96 -29.01
CA ALA A 29 -4.24 -12.41 -28.39
C ALA A 29 -4.21 -10.88 -28.49
N GLY A 30 -4.52 -10.32 -29.66
CA GLY A 30 -4.61 -8.87 -29.86
C GLY A 30 -5.63 -8.23 -28.92
N GLN A 31 -6.83 -8.81 -28.85
CA GLN A 31 -7.89 -8.33 -27.95
C GLN A 31 -7.48 -8.43 -26.47
N ARG A 32 -6.90 -9.56 -26.06
CA ARG A 32 -6.41 -9.76 -24.68
C ARG A 32 -5.35 -8.73 -24.31
N ASN A 33 -4.38 -8.50 -25.19
CA ASN A 33 -3.32 -7.53 -24.99
C ASN A 33 -3.87 -6.11 -24.81
N ALA A 34 -4.84 -5.70 -25.64
CA ALA A 34 -5.50 -4.40 -25.52
C ALA A 34 -6.27 -4.26 -24.18
N ILE A 35 -6.95 -5.32 -23.74
CA ILE A 35 -7.61 -5.39 -22.44
C ILE A 35 -6.60 -5.26 -21.30
N ASP A 36 -5.47 -5.98 -21.37
CA ASP A 36 -4.38 -5.86 -20.39
C ASP A 36 -3.81 -4.44 -20.37
N GLY A 37 -3.69 -3.79 -21.53
CA GLY A 37 -3.30 -2.37 -21.63
C GLY A 37 -4.26 -1.46 -20.87
N ARG A 38 -5.57 -1.68 -21.01
CA ARG A 38 -6.57 -0.93 -20.24
C ARG A 38 -6.51 -1.23 -18.74
N MET A 39 -6.25 -2.48 -18.36
CA MET A 39 -6.08 -2.86 -16.95
C MET A 39 -4.85 -2.15 -16.35
N VAL A 40 -3.74 -2.10 -17.07
CA VAL A 40 -2.53 -1.37 -16.66
C VAL A 40 -2.83 0.11 -16.41
N GLU A 41 -3.59 0.78 -17.27
CA GLU A 41 -3.98 2.19 -17.07
C GLU A 41 -4.80 2.41 -15.80
N ILE A 42 -5.79 1.54 -15.57
CA ILE A 42 -6.63 1.61 -14.37
C ILE A 42 -5.77 1.38 -13.12
N VAL A 43 -4.84 0.43 -13.17
CA VAL A 43 -3.91 0.18 -12.06
C VAL A 43 -2.96 1.35 -11.84
N ALA A 44 -2.51 2.02 -12.90
CA ALA A 44 -1.67 3.22 -12.81
C ALA A 44 -2.43 4.38 -12.15
N GLU A 45 -3.71 4.57 -12.47
CA GLU A 45 -4.59 5.54 -11.79
C GLU A 45 -4.76 5.21 -10.31
N ILE A 46 -5.03 3.94 -9.98
CA ILE A 46 -5.16 3.48 -8.59
C ILE A 46 -3.88 3.74 -7.77
N ASP A 47 -2.71 3.50 -8.35
CA ASP A 47 -1.41 3.70 -7.69
C ASP A 47 -1.11 5.20 -7.52
N ARG A 48 -1.24 5.99 -8.60
CA ARG A 48 -0.99 7.44 -8.60
C ARG A 48 -1.85 8.18 -7.58
N ASP A 49 -3.12 7.83 -7.48
CA ASP A 49 -4.08 8.49 -6.59
C ASP A 49 -4.12 7.87 -5.18
N GLY A 50 -3.30 6.84 -4.92
CA GLY A 50 -3.22 6.17 -3.62
C GLY A 50 -4.51 5.46 -3.19
N LEU A 51 -5.36 5.08 -4.15
CA LEU A 51 -6.71 4.55 -3.89
C LEU A 51 -6.69 3.16 -3.23
N ALA A 52 -5.61 2.41 -3.38
CA ALA A 52 -5.48 1.07 -2.80
C ALA A 52 -5.61 1.07 -1.27
N GLY A 53 -5.17 2.14 -0.60
CA GLY A 53 -5.24 2.26 0.86
C GLY A 53 -6.67 2.20 1.43
N ILE A 54 -7.68 2.58 0.64
CA ILE A 54 -9.09 2.57 1.04
C ILE A 54 -9.62 1.14 1.21
N THR A 55 -9.02 0.18 0.50
CA THR A 55 -9.50 -1.20 0.41
C THR A 55 -9.00 -2.10 1.54
N GLY A 56 -8.00 -1.65 2.32
CA GLY A 56 -7.30 -2.48 3.29
C GLY A 56 -6.27 -3.44 2.67
N ALA A 57 -6.06 -3.39 1.35
CA ALA A 57 -4.99 -4.15 0.70
C ALA A 57 -3.61 -3.63 1.13
N ARG A 58 -2.69 -4.54 1.42
CA ARG A 58 -1.32 -4.23 1.87
C ARG A 58 -0.42 -3.59 0.80
N SER A 59 -0.81 -3.69 -0.48
CA SER A 59 -0.09 -3.11 -1.63
C SER A 59 -0.98 -3.11 -2.88
N VAL A 60 -0.62 -2.33 -3.89
CA VAL A 60 -1.31 -2.32 -5.20
C VAL A 60 -1.28 -3.71 -5.87
N PRO A 61 -0.15 -4.44 -5.94
CA PRO A 61 -0.17 -5.82 -6.45
C PRO A 61 -1.10 -6.75 -5.67
N ALA A 62 -1.21 -6.59 -4.34
CA ALA A 62 -2.12 -7.41 -3.54
C ALA A 62 -3.59 -7.09 -3.84
N LEU A 63 -3.92 -5.82 -4.07
CA LEU A 63 -5.25 -5.40 -4.52
C LEU A 63 -5.59 -5.98 -5.90
N VAL A 64 -4.66 -5.88 -6.86
CA VAL A 64 -4.82 -6.38 -8.22
C VAL A 64 -5.04 -7.90 -8.23
N ALA A 65 -4.21 -8.66 -7.51
CA ALA A 65 -4.36 -10.11 -7.39
C ALA A 65 -5.74 -10.50 -6.84
N TRP A 66 -6.20 -9.82 -5.78
CA TRP A 66 -7.52 -10.05 -5.19
C TRP A 66 -8.67 -9.69 -6.14
N LYS A 67 -8.64 -8.50 -6.75
CA LYS A 67 -9.75 -8.00 -7.58
C LYS A 67 -9.87 -8.69 -8.92
N MET A 68 -8.75 -9.14 -9.49
CA MET A 68 -8.73 -9.83 -10.77
C MET A 68 -8.74 -11.35 -10.63
N GLY A 69 -8.60 -11.90 -9.43
CA GLY A 69 -8.49 -13.35 -9.21
C GLY A 69 -7.27 -13.97 -9.89
N CYS A 70 -6.19 -13.21 -10.06
CA CYS A 70 -4.98 -13.64 -10.77
C CYS A 70 -3.83 -13.96 -9.81
N SER A 71 -2.77 -14.58 -10.33
CA SER A 71 -1.59 -14.93 -9.53
C SER A 71 -0.85 -13.68 -9.04
N SER A 72 -0.13 -13.81 -7.92
CA SER A 72 0.71 -12.74 -7.37
C SER A 72 1.79 -12.27 -8.36
N ALA A 73 2.29 -13.18 -9.21
CA ALA A 73 3.23 -12.87 -10.27
C ALA A 73 2.59 -12.01 -11.36
N ASN A 74 1.40 -12.38 -11.85
CA ASN A 74 0.70 -11.60 -12.86
C ASN A 74 0.34 -10.20 -12.34
N ALA A 75 -0.15 -10.12 -11.10
CA ALA A 75 -0.45 -8.85 -10.46
C ALA A 75 0.78 -7.96 -10.28
N HIS A 76 1.95 -8.54 -9.99
CA HIS A 76 3.22 -7.82 -9.97
C HIS A 76 3.60 -7.31 -11.35
N THR A 77 3.43 -8.11 -12.40
CA THR A 77 3.69 -7.69 -13.79
C THR A 77 2.85 -6.47 -14.15
N ILE A 78 1.52 -6.54 -13.96
CA ILE A 78 0.60 -5.43 -14.23
C ILE A 78 1.01 -4.17 -13.46
N SER A 79 1.25 -4.31 -12.15
CA SER A 79 1.63 -3.17 -11.29
C SER A 79 2.99 -2.58 -11.66
N THR A 80 3.91 -3.41 -12.17
CA THR A 80 5.24 -2.97 -12.61
C THR A 80 5.15 -2.14 -13.88
N VAL A 81 4.36 -2.61 -14.87
CA VAL A 81 4.10 -1.84 -16.08
C VAL A 81 3.36 -0.54 -15.75
N ALA A 82 2.35 -0.59 -14.88
CA ALA A 82 1.58 0.58 -14.47
C ALA A 82 2.45 1.68 -13.85
N ARG A 83 3.36 1.32 -12.95
CA ARG A 83 4.27 2.26 -12.27
C ARG A 83 5.29 2.92 -13.20
N ARG A 84 5.72 2.22 -14.26
CA ARG A 84 6.67 2.74 -15.25
C ARG A 84 6.00 3.13 -16.57
N LEU A 85 4.69 3.36 -16.57
CA LEU A 85 3.94 3.68 -17.78
C LEU A 85 4.45 4.96 -18.47
N GLU A 86 4.87 5.95 -17.68
CA GLU A 86 5.42 7.21 -18.20
C GLU A 86 6.85 7.07 -18.73
N GLU A 87 7.60 6.06 -18.26
CA GLU A 87 8.95 5.75 -18.75
C GLU A 87 8.94 4.93 -20.06
N PHE A 88 7.87 4.17 -20.32
CA PHE A 88 7.74 3.32 -21.51
C PHE A 88 6.46 3.58 -22.33
N PRO A 89 6.22 4.83 -22.79
CA PRO A 89 4.98 5.18 -23.46
C PRO A 89 4.75 4.40 -24.77
N ARG A 90 5.80 4.09 -25.56
CA ARG A 90 5.67 3.34 -26.82
C ARG A 90 5.40 1.86 -26.59
N CYS A 91 6.06 1.23 -25.62
CA CYS A 91 5.77 -0.16 -25.25
C CYS A 91 4.33 -0.31 -24.73
N VAL A 92 3.88 0.61 -23.86
CA VAL A 92 2.50 0.61 -23.36
C VAL A 92 1.50 0.92 -24.49
N GLN A 93 1.85 1.79 -25.44
CA GLN A 93 1.02 2.01 -26.62
C GLN A 93 0.89 0.74 -27.48
N GLY A 94 1.98 0.00 -27.67
CA GLY A 94 1.95 -1.30 -28.33
C GLY A 94 1.04 -2.32 -27.62
N LEU A 95 0.99 -2.30 -26.29
CA LEU A 95 0.07 -3.11 -25.50
C LEU A 95 -1.40 -2.69 -25.73
N ARG A 96 -1.69 -1.38 -25.66
CA ARG A 96 -3.05 -0.83 -25.90
C ARG A 96 -3.58 -1.16 -27.29
N GLU A 97 -2.72 -1.13 -28.29
CA GLU A 97 -3.07 -1.46 -29.69
C GLU A 97 -3.12 -2.97 -29.94
N GLY A 98 -2.90 -3.80 -28.91
CA GLY A 98 -2.91 -5.26 -29.01
C GLY A 98 -1.65 -5.88 -29.62
N ARG A 99 -0.69 -5.06 -30.07
CA ARG A 99 0.53 -5.49 -30.78
C ARG A 99 1.55 -6.16 -29.87
N LEU A 100 1.65 -5.71 -28.62
CA LEU A 100 2.57 -6.27 -27.63
C LEU A 100 1.79 -6.93 -26.49
N SER A 101 2.31 -8.03 -25.97
CA SER A 101 1.72 -8.72 -24.82
C SER A 101 2.17 -8.14 -23.49
N LEU A 102 1.34 -8.34 -22.45
CA LEU A 102 1.67 -7.96 -21.07
C LEU A 102 2.99 -8.58 -20.59
N ASP A 103 3.28 -9.82 -20.99
CA ASP A 103 4.53 -10.50 -20.62
C ASP A 103 5.77 -9.85 -21.25
N GLN A 104 5.68 -9.41 -22.51
CA GLN A 104 6.78 -8.72 -23.18
C GLN A 104 7.03 -7.36 -22.53
N VAL A 105 5.99 -6.55 -22.38
CA VAL A 105 6.10 -5.22 -21.75
C VAL A 105 6.50 -5.34 -20.28
N GLY A 106 6.02 -6.37 -19.59
CA GLY A 106 6.39 -6.68 -18.21
C GLY A 106 7.88 -6.95 -18.02
N VAL A 107 8.52 -7.69 -18.94
CA VAL A 107 9.97 -7.92 -18.91
C VAL A 107 10.75 -6.63 -19.10
N ILE A 108 10.31 -5.79 -20.04
CA ILE A 108 10.92 -4.48 -20.33
C ILE A 108 10.78 -3.58 -19.10
N ALA A 109 9.55 -3.32 -18.65
CA ALA A 109 9.26 -2.49 -17.49
C ALA A 109 9.98 -2.97 -16.22
N ALA A 110 10.17 -4.28 -16.03
CA ALA A 110 10.83 -4.77 -14.81
C ALA A 110 12.31 -4.40 -14.72
N ARG A 111 13.03 -4.25 -15.83
CA ARG A 111 14.51 -4.22 -15.82
C ARG A 111 15.19 -3.31 -16.84
N ALA A 112 14.49 -2.88 -17.89
CA ALA A 112 15.07 -2.04 -18.93
C ALA A 112 15.45 -0.66 -18.40
N GLY A 113 16.56 -0.11 -18.91
CA GLY A 113 17.06 1.22 -18.57
C GLY A 113 16.13 2.36 -19.00
N GLU A 114 16.26 3.53 -18.38
CA GLU A 114 15.55 4.74 -18.78
C GLU A 114 15.96 5.17 -20.20
N GLY A 115 15.01 5.66 -21.01
CA GLY A 115 15.24 6.04 -22.40
C GLY A 115 15.28 4.90 -23.42
N SER A 116 15.18 3.63 -22.98
CA SER A 116 15.22 2.45 -23.85
C SER A 116 13.90 2.09 -24.55
N ASP A 117 12.85 2.89 -24.33
CA ASP A 117 11.48 2.59 -24.77
C ASP A 117 11.35 2.40 -26.29
N GLU A 118 12.00 3.24 -27.10
CA GLU A 118 11.96 3.09 -28.56
C GLU A 118 12.59 1.77 -29.04
N HIS A 119 13.76 1.47 -28.49
CA HIS A 119 14.54 0.28 -28.80
C HIS A 119 13.74 -0.98 -28.49
N TYR A 120 13.14 -1.03 -27.29
CA TYR A 120 12.37 -2.19 -26.88
C TYR A 120 11.00 -2.29 -27.55
N ALA A 121 10.36 -1.19 -27.91
CA ALA A 121 9.13 -1.22 -28.68
C ALA A 121 9.34 -1.85 -30.06
N GLN A 122 10.48 -1.56 -30.71
CA GLN A 122 10.87 -2.19 -31.98
C GLN A 122 11.24 -3.65 -31.79
N LEU A 123 12.09 -3.98 -30.82
CA LEU A 123 12.54 -5.35 -30.58
C LEU A 123 11.37 -6.27 -30.18
N ALA A 124 10.46 -5.81 -29.32
CA ALA A 124 9.33 -6.60 -28.85
C ALA A 124 8.33 -6.97 -29.95
N ALA A 125 8.32 -6.24 -31.08
CA ALA A 125 7.46 -6.58 -32.21
C ALA A 125 7.85 -7.91 -32.88
N VAL A 126 9.10 -8.35 -32.71
CA VAL A 126 9.62 -9.58 -33.35
C VAL A 126 10.20 -10.57 -32.34
N ALA A 127 10.56 -10.12 -31.14
CA ALA A 127 11.25 -10.93 -30.14
C ALA A 127 10.31 -11.65 -29.17
N THR A 128 10.64 -12.90 -28.88
CA THR A 128 10.04 -13.68 -27.78
C THR A 128 10.38 -13.08 -26.41
N VAL A 129 9.58 -13.41 -25.40
CA VAL A 129 9.82 -12.98 -24.00
C VAL A 129 11.20 -13.39 -23.49
N ASN A 130 11.70 -14.59 -23.87
CA ASN A 130 13.03 -15.05 -23.46
C ASN A 130 14.16 -14.29 -24.17
N GLN A 131 13.96 -13.88 -25.42
CA GLN A 131 14.88 -12.98 -26.11
C GLN A 131 14.89 -11.62 -25.44
N LEU A 132 13.73 -11.03 -25.13
CA LEU A 132 13.64 -9.78 -24.38
C LEU A 132 14.36 -9.86 -23.02
N ARG A 133 14.20 -10.96 -22.28
CA ARG A 133 14.94 -11.17 -21.01
C ARG A 133 16.46 -11.19 -21.20
N THR A 134 16.92 -11.78 -22.29
CA THR A 134 18.35 -11.80 -22.64
C THR A 134 18.83 -10.41 -23.06
N ALA A 135 18.07 -9.72 -23.91
CA ALA A 135 18.35 -8.37 -24.37
C ALA A 135 18.49 -7.38 -23.20
N VAL A 136 17.56 -7.40 -22.25
CA VAL A 136 17.61 -6.57 -21.02
C VAL A 136 18.77 -6.96 -20.10
N LYS A 137 19.19 -8.23 -20.11
CA LYS A 137 20.37 -8.66 -19.34
C LYS A 137 21.68 -8.13 -19.92
N LEU A 138 21.73 -7.91 -21.24
CA LEU A 138 22.91 -7.41 -21.96
C LEU A 138 23.06 -5.89 -21.88
N GLU A 139 22.05 -5.15 -21.40
CA GLU A 139 22.17 -3.71 -21.20
C GLU A 139 23.31 -3.38 -20.23
N PRO A 140 24.17 -2.39 -20.55
CA PRO A 140 25.15 -1.87 -19.62
C PRO A 140 24.43 -1.31 -18.39
N ARG A 141 24.66 -1.92 -17.24
CA ARG A 141 24.07 -1.41 -15.99
C ARG A 141 24.90 -0.23 -15.50
N PRO A 142 24.28 0.89 -15.14
CA PRO A 142 24.99 1.89 -14.34
C PRO A 142 25.53 1.18 -13.10
N GLU A 143 26.75 1.54 -12.69
CA GLU A 143 27.32 1.03 -11.45
C GLU A 143 26.27 1.25 -10.34
N PRO A 144 25.91 0.21 -9.59
CA PRO A 144 24.90 0.36 -8.57
C PRO A 144 25.39 1.45 -7.62
N ALA A 145 24.56 2.48 -7.43
CA ALA A 145 24.75 3.42 -6.33
C ALA A 145 25.04 2.61 -5.06
N PRO A 146 25.98 3.05 -4.21
CA PRO A 146 26.33 2.32 -3.01
C PRO A 146 25.03 1.94 -2.30
N ARG A 147 24.82 0.63 -2.13
CA ARG A 147 23.61 0.12 -1.51
C ARG A 147 23.48 0.87 -0.18
N PRO A 148 22.33 1.53 0.09
CA PRO A 148 22.13 2.11 1.41
C PRO A 148 22.38 1.00 2.44
N GLU A 149 23.10 1.34 3.50
CA GLU A 149 23.39 0.38 4.56
C GLU A 149 22.07 -0.30 4.98
N PRO A 150 22.07 -1.62 5.19
CA PRO A 150 20.85 -2.33 5.56
C PRO A 150 20.28 -1.71 6.84
N GLU A 151 19.17 -0.98 6.69
CA GLU A 151 18.49 -0.36 7.81
C GLU A 151 17.96 -1.45 8.74
N ARG A 152 18.09 -1.21 10.05
CA ARG A 152 17.47 -2.05 11.07
C ARG A 152 15.97 -2.17 10.78
N SER A 153 15.45 -3.39 10.71
CA SER A 153 14.02 -3.61 10.47
C SER A 153 13.48 -4.76 11.30
N ILE A 154 12.20 -4.66 11.64
CA ILE A 154 11.43 -5.72 12.28
C ILE A 154 10.10 -5.85 11.54
N THR A 155 9.79 -7.04 11.03
CA THR A 155 8.56 -7.32 10.28
C THR A 155 7.77 -8.43 10.96
N LYS A 156 6.44 -8.36 10.87
CA LYS A 156 5.51 -9.31 11.48
C LYS A 156 4.63 -9.98 10.42
N THR A 157 4.48 -11.29 10.51
CA THR A 157 3.50 -12.07 9.74
C THR A 157 2.70 -12.94 10.70
N ALA A 158 1.38 -13.01 10.56
CA ALA A 158 0.51 -13.77 11.45
C ALA A 158 -0.40 -14.73 10.67
N ASN A 159 -0.68 -15.90 11.24
CA ASN A 159 -1.74 -16.82 10.84
C ASN A 159 -2.67 -17.12 12.03
N GLU A 160 -3.52 -18.14 11.94
CA GLU A 160 -4.52 -18.46 12.98
C GLU A 160 -3.89 -19.00 14.29
N GLU A 161 -2.67 -19.56 14.23
CA GLU A 161 -2.02 -20.23 15.37
C GLU A 161 -0.79 -19.48 15.89
N PHE A 162 -0.07 -18.76 15.02
CA PHE A 162 1.24 -18.19 15.31
C PHE A 162 1.41 -16.78 14.73
N THR A 163 2.25 -16.00 15.41
CA THR A 163 2.82 -14.76 14.89
C THR A 163 4.33 -14.92 14.77
N CYS A 164 4.86 -14.76 13.56
CA CYS A 164 6.29 -14.79 13.29
C CYS A 164 6.83 -13.36 13.14
N TRP A 165 7.99 -13.12 13.76
CA TRP A 165 8.73 -11.88 13.64
C TRP A 165 10.04 -12.14 12.89
N ARG A 166 10.42 -11.24 11.98
CA ARG A 166 11.73 -11.25 11.31
C ARG A 166 12.44 -9.94 11.59
N ILE A 167 13.62 -10.05 12.20
CA ILE A 167 14.47 -8.93 12.60
C ILE A 167 15.70 -8.90 11.69
N THR A 168 16.09 -7.73 11.22
CA THR A 168 17.32 -7.47 10.47
C THR A 168 18.12 -6.42 11.22
N LEU A 169 19.36 -6.73 11.58
CA LEU A 169 20.26 -5.86 12.33
C LEU A 169 21.63 -5.79 11.62
N PRO A 170 22.32 -4.64 11.68
CA PRO A 170 23.75 -4.57 11.37
C PRO A 170 24.55 -5.50 12.29
N HIS A 171 25.69 -6.00 11.81
CA HIS A 171 26.49 -7.02 12.50
C HIS A 171 26.86 -6.65 13.95
N LEU A 172 27.14 -5.37 14.22
CA LEU A 172 27.46 -4.90 15.57
C LEU A 172 26.26 -4.97 16.53
N ASP A 173 25.05 -4.66 16.05
CA ASP A 173 23.84 -4.73 16.86
C ASP A 173 23.32 -6.17 16.98
N ALA A 174 23.49 -6.98 15.93
CA ALA A 174 23.25 -8.42 15.99
C ALA A 174 24.13 -9.09 17.06
N ALA A 175 25.43 -8.76 17.11
CA ALA A 175 26.33 -9.30 18.13
C ALA A 175 25.92 -8.94 19.56
N LYS A 176 25.43 -7.71 19.80
CA LYS A 176 24.88 -7.30 21.10
C LYS A 176 23.61 -8.09 21.45
N PHE A 177 22.72 -8.24 20.48
CA PHE A 177 21.48 -9.01 20.64
C PHE A 177 21.77 -10.48 20.96
N ASP A 178 22.69 -11.11 20.21
CA ASP A 178 23.10 -12.50 20.41
C ASP A 178 23.73 -12.70 21.79
N ALA A 179 24.59 -11.79 22.23
CA ALA A 179 25.21 -11.85 23.55
C ALA A 179 24.18 -11.73 24.68
N ALA A 180 23.21 -10.80 24.56
CA ALA A 180 22.13 -10.65 25.53
C ALA A 180 21.26 -11.92 25.57
N LEU A 181 20.83 -12.42 24.42
CA LEU A 181 20.02 -13.62 24.32
C LEU A 181 20.73 -14.85 24.91
N ALA A 182 22.02 -15.03 24.61
CA ALA A 182 22.83 -16.10 25.17
C ALA A 182 22.95 -16.00 26.69
N SER A 183 23.19 -14.80 27.22
CA SER A 183 23.28 -14.58 28.67
C SER A 183 21.98 -14.94 29.39
N HIS A 184 20.82 -14.53 28.87
CA HIS A 184 19.52 -14.87 29.45
C HIS A 184 19.20 -16.36 29.34
N ARG A 185 19.61 -17.01 28.23
CA ARG A 185 19.47 -18.46 28.06
C ARG A 185 20.31 -19.23 29.07
N ASP A 186 21.57 -18.84 29.26
CA ASP A 186 22.48 -19.51 30.18
C ASP A 186 22.03 -19.35 31.64
N ALA A 187 21.47 -18.19 31.99
CA ALA A 187 20.82 -17.97 33.29
C ALA A 187 19.60 -18.89 33.51
N LEU A 188 18.70 -18.97 32.52
CA LEU A 188 17.53 -19.89 32.56
C LEU A 188 17.97 -21.36 32.69
N ILE A 189 19.00 -21.76 31.98
CA ILE A 189 19.57 -23.11 32.07
C ILE A 189 20.17 -23.36 33.47
N GLY A 190 20.85 -22.36 34.04
CA GLY A 190 21.41 -22.43 35.39
C GLY A 190 20.32 -22.62 36.46
N GLU A 191 19.25 -21.83 36.40
CA GLU A 191 18.08 -21.93 37.28
C GLU A 191 17.39 -23.28 37.13
N TRP A 192 17.08 -23.70 35.89
CA TRP A 192 16.47 -24.99 35.62
C TRP A 192 17.31 -26.14 36.19
N LYS A 193 18.64 -26.11 36.00
CA LYS A 193 19.56 -27.11 36.57
C LYS A 193 19.57 -27.10 38.09
N HIS A 194 19.49 -25.92 38.71
CA HIS A 194 19.45 -25.78 40.16
C HIS A 194 18.17 -26.38 40.74
N ASP A 195 17.02 -26.05 40.15
CA ASP A 195 15.70 -26.52 40.58
C ASP A 195 15.57 -28.04 40.42
N HIS A 196 16.25 -28.61 39.42
CA HIS A 196 16.24 -30.05 39.13
C HIS A 196 17.39 -30.83 39.79
N ALA A 197 18.32 -30.17 40.50
CA ALA A 197 19.43 -30.84 41.19
C ALA A 197 19.00 -31.51 42.52
N ASN A 198 17.90 -31.07 43.13
CA ASN A 198 17.46 -31.52 44.47
C ASN A 198 16.45 -32.68 44.49
N GLY A 199 16.27 -33.42 43.40
CA GLY A 199 15.69 -34.77 43.41
C GLY A 199 14.26 -34.93 43.94
N GLN A 200 13.48 -33.86 44.11
CA GLN A 200 12.06 -33.96 44.45
C GLN A 200 11.20 -33.70 43.22
N GLY A 201 10.99 -34.76 42.43
CA GLY A 201 9.98 -34.76 41.36
C GLY A 201 10.47 -35.19 39.97
N ALA A 202 11.22 -36.29 39.86
CA ALA A 202 11.39 -36.97 38.57
C ALA A 202 10.11 -37.74 38.21
N GLY A 203 9.05 -37.00 37.88
CA GLY A 203 7.85 -37.54 37.22
C GLY A 203 7.77 -37.01 35.79
N ASP A 204 6.96 -37.65 34.95
CA ASP A 204 6.70 -37.35 33.53
C ASP A 204 6.16 -35.91 33.22
N GLN A 205 6.25 -34.97 34.17
CA GLN A 205 5.77 -33.58 34.05
C GLN A 205 6.86 -32.51 34.28
N ALA A 206 8.14 -32.86 34.15
CA ALA A 206 9.21 -31.87 34.22
C ALA A 206 9.13 -30.87 33.05
N ALA A 207 9.24 -29.56 33.36
CA ALA A 207 9.23 -28.52 32.35
C ALA A 207 10.43 -28.70 31.38
N PRO A 208 10.24 -28.53 30.06
CA PRO A 208 11.31 -28.71 29.09
C PRO A 208 12.46 -27.73 29.34
N MET A 209 13.67 -28.16 28.98
CA MET A 209 14.86 -27.32 29.10
C MET A 209 14.67 -26.02 28.29
N PRO A 210 14.91 -24.83 28.88
CA PRO A 210 14.68 -23.56 28.19
C PRO A 210 15.54 -23.39 26.94
N GLY A 211 14.94 -22.87 25.87
CA GLY A 211 15.58 -22.59 24.59
C GLY A 211 15.71 -21.09 24.30
N SER A 212 15.97 -20.78 23.04
CA SER A 212 16.15 -19.38 22.60
C SER A 212 14.85 -18.57 22.65
N ALA A 213 13.69 -19.20 22.54
CA ALA A 213 12.40 -18.50 22.61
C ALA A 213 12.11 -18.00 24.03
N GLU A 214 12.35 -18.84 25.03
CA GLU A 214 12.21 -18.51 26.45
C GLU A 214 13.22 -17.44 26.86
N ALA A 215 14.46 -17.55 26.38
CA ALA A 215 15.49 -16.52 26.60
C ALA A 215 15.10 -15.16 26.00
N PHE A 216 14.48 -15.17 24.82
CA PHE A 216 13.99 -13.95 24.18
C PHE A 216 12.85 -13.31 24.96
N MET A 217 11.89 -14.11 25.46
CA MET A 217 10.80 -13.60 26.29
C MET A 217 11.32 -13.03 27.62
N ARG A 218 12.26 -13.72 28.27
CA ARG A 218 12.91 -13.22 29.50
C ARG A 218 13.66 -11.89 29.28
N LEU A 219 14.29 -11.71 28.13
CA LEU A 219 14.92 -10.45 27.75
C LEU A 219 13.89 -9.31 27.65
N VAL A 220 12.72 -9.58 27.06
CA VAL A 220 11.62 -8.61 26.95
C VAL A 220 11.07 -8.26 28.34
N GLU A 221 10.80 -9.25 29.18
CA GLU A 221 10.28 -9.06 30.54
C GLU A 221 11.25 -8.26 31.42
N ALA A 222 12.55 -8.58 31.39
CA ALA A 222 13.56 -7.85 32.14
C ALA A 222 13.64 -6.36 31.72
N SER A 223 13.47 -6.08 30.42
CA SER A 223 13.41 -4.69 29.93
C SER A 223 12.14 -3.96 30.41
N TRP A 224 11.02 -4.68 30.48
CA TRP A 224 9.75 -4.16 30.96
C TRP A 224 9.82 -3.82 32.45
N ASP A 225 10.34 -4.72 33.27
CA ASP A 225 10.50 -4.52 34.71
C ASP A 225 11.45 -3.36 35.02
N ALA A 226 12.55 -3.25 34.26
CA ALA A 226 13.48 -2.12 34.38
C ALA A 226 12.83 -0.77 33.99
N GLU A 227 11.93 -0.76 33.01
CA GLU A 227 11.19 0.45 32.63
C GLU A 227 10.08 0.79 33.63
N ALA A 228 9.34 -0.22 34.10
CA ALA A 228 8.30 -0.08 35.13
C ALA A 228 8.87 0.45 36.45
N ALA A 229 10.05 -0.03 36.86
CA ALA A 229 10.77 0.47 38.03
C ALA A 229 11.24 1.93 37.85
N ARG A 230 11.58 2.34 36.62
CA ARG A 230 11.99 3.72 36.30
C ARG A 230 10.82 4.69 36.17
N ARG A 231 9.61 4.22 35.87
CA ARG A 231 8.42 5.06 35.61
C ARG A 231 7.13 4.47 36.21
N PRO A 232 6.89 4.63 37.53
CA PRO A 232 5.77 3.99 38.23
C PRO A 232 4.35 4.44 37.80
N HIS A 233 4.23 5.53 37.03
CA HIS A 233 2.94 6.17 36.72
C HIS A 233 2.72 6.49 35.24
N GLY A 234 3.42 5.82 34.32
CA GLY A 234 3.23 6.05 32.88
C GLY A 234 1.88 5.55 32.37
N GLN A 235 0.86 6.40 32.33
CA GLN A 235 -0.33 6.16 31.49
C GLN A 235 0.07 6.37 30.02
N GLN A 236 0.51 5.29 29.35
CA GLN A 236 1.08 5.36 28.00
C GLN A 236 0.01 5.08 26.93
N THR A 237 -0.76 6.10 26.54
CA THR A 237 -1.34 6.23 25.17
C THR A 237 -1.96 7.61 24.91
N THR A 238 -1.51 8.67 25.59
CA THR A 238 -2.08 10.02 25.41
C THR A 238 -1.06 10.94 24.76
N VAL A 239 -1.39 11.48 23.58
CA VAL A 239 -0.65 12.60 22.98
C VAL A 239 -1.10 13.87 23.69
N VAL A 240 -0.20 14.50 24.44
CA VAL A 240 -0.46 15.77 25.12
C VAL A 240 -0.12 16.93 24.18
N VAL A 241 -1.10 17.78 23.92
CA VAL A 241 -0.97 18.99 23.10
C VAL A 241 -1.25 20.20 23.98
N HIS A 242 -0.31 21.15 24.01
CA HIS A 242 -0.52 22.45 24.64
C HIS A 242 -1.11 23.40 23.61
N VAL A 243 -2.22 24.05 23.92
CA VAL A 243 -2.95 24.92 23.00
C VAL A 243 -3.17 26.28 23.64
N ASP A 244 -2.68 27.34 23.00
CA ASP A 244 -3.09 28.71 23.31
C ASP A 244 -4.26 29.08 22.40
N ALA A 245 -5.47 29.12 22.97
CA ALA A 245 -6.68 29.40 22.22
C ALA A 245 -6.78 30.86 21.73
N GLN A 246 -6.10 31.81 22.38
CA GLN A 246 -6.13 33.22 22.02
C GLN A 246 -5.17 33.50 20.86
N GLN A 247 -3.94 33.00 20.96
CA GLN A 247 -2.92 33.14 19.93
C GLN A 247 -3.08 32.13 18.79
N ARG A 248 -3.93 31.12 18.96
CA ARG A 248 -4.20 30.07 17.96
C ARG A 248 -2.94 29.29 17.60
N VAL A 249 -2.11 28.98 18.59
CA VAL A 249 -0.88 28.18 18.44
C VAL A 249 -0.96 26.92 19.30
N ALA A 250 -0.32 25.85 18.83
CA ALA A 250 -0.23 24.61 19.60
C ALA A 250 1.13 23.94 19.42
N ALA A 251 1.57 23.21 20.45
CA ALA A 251 2.78 22.41 20.42
C ALA A 251 2.53 21.04 21.04
N LEU A 252 3.25 20.03 20.57
CA LEU A 252 3.33 18.76 21.29
C LEU A 252 4.07 18.97 22.62
N HIS A 253 3.66 18.25 23.67
CA HIS A 253 4.39 18.26 24.93
C HIS A 253 5.85 17.86 24.70
N LEU A 254 6.78 18.79 24.95
CA LEU A 254 8.22 18.63 24.66
C LEU A 254 8.54 18.37 23.17
N GLY A 255 7.70 18.86 22.27
CA GLY A 255 7.85 18.66 20.82
C GLY A 255 7.67 19.95 20.00
N PRO A 256 7.66 19.84 18.66
CA PRO A 256 7.59 20.99 17.78
C PRO A 256 6.23 21.70 17.85
N LEU A 257 6.22 22.96 17.37
CA LEU A 257 5.00 23.67 17.03
C LEU A 257 4.24 22.91 15.94
N LEU A 258 2.93 22.86 16.08
CA LEU A 258 2.02 22.24 15.13
C LEU A 258 1.59 23.25 14.06
N THR A 259 1.40 22.76 12.83
CA THR A 259 0.68 23.53 11.82
C THR A 259 -0.78 23.73 12.22
N ASP A 260 -1.45 24.72 11.63
CA ASP A 260 -2.88 24.96 11.86
C ASP A 260 -3.74 23.73 11.59
N ALA A 261 -3.43 22.99 10.53
CA ALA A 261 -4.12 21.77 10.14
C ALA A 261 -3.94 20.66 11.18
N GLU A 262 -2.73 20.45 11.69
CA GLU A 262 -2.43 19.43 12.70
C GLU A 262 -3.07 19.76 14.05
N ARG A 263 -2.97 21.02 14.49
CA ARG A 263 -3.63 21.50 15.70
C ARG A 263 -5.14 21.27 15.66
N ARG A 264 -5.82 21.74 14.61
CA ARG A 264 -7.28 21.59 14.49
C ARG A 264 -7.69 20.12 14.39
N TYR A 265 -6.93 19.31 13.64
CA TYR A 265 -7.17 17.87 13.56
C TYR A 265 -7.04 17.16 14.92
N LEU A 266 -5.96 17.39 15.66
CA LEU A 266 -5.72 16.75 16.94
C LEU A 266 -6.71 17.18 18.02
N THR A 267 -7.21 18.42 17.95
CA THR A 267 -8.13 18.98 18.97
C THR A 267 -9.62 18.75 18.70
N CYS A 268 -9.99 18.10 17.58
CA CYS A 268 -11.40 17.85 17.24
C CYS A 268 -12.13 16.86 18.18
N ASP A 269 -11.44 15.83 18.67
CA ASP A 269 -12.01 14.76 19.52
C ASP A 269 -11.13 14.48 20.75
N ALA A 270 -10.26 15.44 21.11
CA ALA A 270 -9.35 15.31 22.25
C ALA A 270 -10.05 15.63 23.57
N THR A 271 -9.61 14.93 24.63
CA THR A 271 -9.91 15.35 26.00
C THR A 271 -9.07 16.59 26.31
N CYS A 272 -9.72 17.73 26.48
CA CYS A 272 -9.04 18.98 26.83
C CYS A 272 -9.19 19.29 28.32
N GLU A 273 -8.08 19.54 29.00
CA GLU A 273 -8.05 20.17 30.32
C GLU A 273 -7.79 21.67 30.14
N VAL A 274 -8.45 22.50 30.94
CA VAL A 274 -8.28 23.96 30.87
C VAL A 274 -7.24 24.35 31.90
N TRP A 275 -6.17 25.01 31.47
CA TRP A 275 -5.14 25.56 32.34
C TRP A 275 -5.27 27.09 32.31
N PHE A 276 -5.28 27.70 33.49
CA PHE A 276 -5.29 29.14 33.65
C PHE A 276 -3.87 29.62 33.91
N GLU A 277 -3.43 30.63 33.17
CA GLU A 277 -2.10 31.21 33.30
C GLU A 277 -2.19 32.72 33.50
N ARG A 278 -1.26 33.27 34.29
CA ARG A 278 -1.07 34.72 34.44
C ARG A 278 0.43 35.01 34.40
N GLY A 279 0.87 35.81 33.43
CA GLY A 279 2.28 36.17 33.29
C GLY A 279 3.22 35.00 32.98
N GLY A 280 2.71 33.93 32.35
CA GLY A 280 3.48 32.71 32.04
C GLY A 280 3.54 31.70 33.19
N GLU A 281 2.89 31.97 34.32
CA GLU A 281 2.79 31.05 35.45
C GLU A 281 1.38 30.42 35.51
N VAL A 282 1.32 29.11 35.66
CA VAL A 282 0.06 28.37 35.80
C VAL A 282 -0.56 28.68 37.17
N ILE A 283 -1.72 29.32 37.17
CA ILE A 283 -2.45 29.74 38.38
C ILE A 283 -3.58 28.76 38.77
N GLY A 284 -3.91 27.79 37.92
CA GLY A 284 -4.85 26.73 38.24
C GLY A 284 -5.32 25.93 37.03
N ALA A 285 -6.08 24.87 37.27
CA ALA A 285 -6.71 24.05 36.24
C ALA A 285 -8.23 23.97 36.45
N GLY A 286 -8.99 24.09 35.36
CA GLY A 286 -10.45 23.97 35.31
C GLY A 286 -10.91 22.58 34.83
N ARG A 287 -12.21 22.30 34.97
CA ARG A 287 -12.81 21.07 34.44
C ARG A 287 -12.74 21.03 32.91
N SER A 288 -12.58 19.83 32.36
CA SER A 288 -12.62 19.55 30.93
C SER A 288 -14.00 19.90 30.35
N THR A 289 -14.10 21.00 29.61
CA THR A 289 -15.39 21.61 29.20
C THR A 289 -15.83 21.28 27.78
N ARG A 290 -15.10 20.45 27.03
CA ARG A 290 -15.33 20.29 25.57
C ARG A 290 -15.23 18.85 25.08
N VAL A 291 -15.21 17.89 26.00
CA VAL A 291 -15.16 16.45 25.68
C VAL A 291 -16.47 16.01 25.04
N ILE A 292 -16.38 15.36 23.88
CA ILE A 292 -17.53 14.71 23.26
C ILE A 292 -17.96 13.56 24.19
N SER A 293 -19.04 13.79 24.93
CA SER A 293 -19.51 12.83 25.94
C SER A 293 -19.85 11.48 25.30
N ARG A 294 -19.75 10.39 26.08
CA ARG A 294 -20.16 9.05 25.62
C ARG A 294 -21.61 9.03 25.09
N ARG A 295 -22.49 9.88 25.62
CA ARG A 295 -23.88 10.02 25.16
C ARG A 295 -23.95 10.64 23.76
N LEU A 296 -23.25 11.76 23.54
CA LEU A 296 -23.16 12.39 22.21
C LEU A 296 -22.50 11.46 21.20
N ARG A 297 -21.43 10.76 21.60
CA ARG A 297 -20.75 9.77 20.77
C ARG A 297 -21.68 8.66 20.30
N ARG A 298 -22.48 8.07 21.20
CA ARG A 298 -23.48 7.05 20.84
C ARG A 298 -24.57 7.59 19.91
N ALA A 299 -25.04 8.82 20.13
CA ALA A 299 -26.02 9.46 19.25
C ALA A 299 -25.44 9.70 17.84
N LEU A 300 -24.17 10.08 17.76
CA LEU A 300 -23.44 10.22 16.50
C LEU A 300 -23.28 8.89 15.76
N GLU A 301 -22.92 7.81 16.46
CA GLU A 301 -22.79 6.46 15.88
C GLU A 301 -24.15 5.91 15.41
N HIS A 302 -25.24 6.29 16.07
CA HIS A 302 -26.59 5.96 15.62
C HIS A 302 -26.99 6.74 14.35
N ARG A 303 -26.70 8.04 14.29
CA ARG A 303 -26.99 8.88 13.11
C ARG A 303 -26.10 8.55 11.91
N HIS A 304 -24.83 8.28 12.14
CA HIS A 304 -23.83 7.97 11.12
C HIS A 304 -23.30 6.55 11.30
N ARG A 305 -23.90 5.58 10.61
CA ARG A 305 -23.42 4.18 10.60
C ARG A 305 -22.09 4.00 9.87
N MET A 306 -21.70 4.99 9.06
CA MET A 306 -20.44 5.06 8.33
C MET A 306 -19.98 6.51 8.23
N CYS A 307 -18.77 6.72 7.72
CA CYS A 307 -18.23 8.04 7.41
C CYS A 307 -19.23 8.89 6.62
N ALA A 308 -19.44 10.13 7.03
CA ALA A 308 -20.44 11.02 6.42
C ALA A 308 -20.05 11.56 5.03
N VAL A 309 -18.80 11.35 4.59
CA VAL A 309 -18.37 11.73 3.24
C VAL A 309 -19.05 10.83 2.19
N PRO A 310 -19.74 11.39 1.18
CA PRO A 310 -20.43 10.62 0.15
C PRO A 310 -19.55 9.56 -0.51
N GLY A 311 -20.03 8.32 -0.60
CA GLY A 311 -19.32 7.20 -1.23
C GLY A 311 -18.30 6.48 -0.32
N CYS A 312 -18.07 6.96 0.91
CA CYS A 312 -17.16 6.30 1.84
C CYS A 312 -17.87 5.19 2.64
N GLY A 313 -17.41 3.94 2.52
CA GLY A 313 -17.96 2.79 3.25
C GLY A 313 -17.33 2.51 4.63
N ALA A 314 -16.52 3.42 5.17
CA ALA A 314 -15.82 3.18 6.44
C ALA A 314 -16.79 3.19 7.62
N THR A 315 -16.85 2.09 8.38
CA THR A 315 -17.77 1.91 9.53
C THR A 315 -17.07 1.84 10.88
N ARG A 316 -15.73 1.78 10.89
CA ARG A 316 -14.92 1.63 12.11
C ARG A 316 -13.88 2.74 12.21
N GLY A 317 -13.47 3.05 13.44
CA GLY A 317 -12.43 4.05 13.70
C GLY A 317 -12.84 5.47 13.32
N LEU A 318 -14.14 5.80 13.36
CA LEU A 318 -14.62 7.13 12.99
C LEU A 318 -14.28 8.15 14.07
N HIS A 319 -13.82 9.33 13.65
CA HIS A 319 -13.57 10.48 14.50
C HIS A 319 -14.80 11.38 14.50
N ALA A 320 -15.12 11.96 15.66
CA ALA A 320 -16.09 13.03 15.70
C ALA A 320 -15.41 14.35 15.30
N HIS A 321 -16.11 15.12 14.47
CA HIS A 321 -15.60 16.38 13.91
C HIS A 321 -16.64 17.47 14.07
N HIS A 322 -16.23 18.66 14.51
CA HIS A 322 -17.10 19.82 14.55
C HIS A 322 -17.20 20.50 13.17
N ILE A 323 -18.41 20.67 12.65
CA ILE A 323 -18.68 21.36 11.38
C ILE A 323 -18.22 22.82 11.46
N ARG A 324 -18.65 23.55 12.49
CA ARG A 324 -17.97 24.77 12.94
C ARG A 324 -17.01 24.38 14.05
N HIS A 325 -15.71 24.55 13.81
CA HIS A 325 -14.68 24.16 14.78
C HIS A 325 -14.85 24.88 16.12
N TRP A 326 -14.48 24.23 17.22
CA TRP A 326 -14.66 24.80 18.56
C TRP A 326 -13.78 26.04 18.81
N GLU A 327 -12.58 26.09 18.22
CA GLU A 327 -11.71 27.30 18.26
C GLU A 327 -12.33 28.50 17.53
N ASP A 328 -13.32 28.24 16.66
CA ASP A 328 -14.11 29.27 15.98
C ASP A 328 -15.44 29.52 16.69
N GLY A 329 -15.60 29.03 17.92
CA GLY A 329 -16.81 29.18 18.74
C GLY A 329 -17.91 28.16 18.45
N GLY A 330 -17.59 27.05 17.77
CA GLY A 330 -18.54 25.97 17.52
C GLY A 330 -18.92 25.19 18.79
N PRO A 331 -20.22 24.93 19.04
CA PRO A 331 -20.65 24.18 20.22
C PRO A 331 -20.39 22.66 20.06
N THR A 332 -20.13 21.97 21.17
CA THR A 332 -20.05 20.49 21.21
C THR A 332 -21.45 19.88 21.36
N GLU A 333 -22.25 20.04 20.31
CA GLU A 333 -23.66 19.61 20.26
C GLU A 333 -23.92 18.75 19.02
N LEU A 334 -24.93 17.88 19.08
CA LEU A 334 -25.19 16.88 18.04
C LEU A 334 -25.36 17.50 16.63
N PHE A 335 -25.96 18.69 16.53
CA PHE A 335 -26.18 19.40 15.26
C PHE A 335 -24.90 20.02 14.67
N ASN A 336 -23.83 20.13 15.45
CA ASN A 336 -22.55 20.68 15.00
C ASN A 336 -21.46 19.60 14.89
N LEU A 337 -21.78 18.35 15.17
CA LEU A 337 -20.83 17.22 15.11
C LEU A 337 -21.15 16.33 13.92
N VAL A 338 -20.15 15.65 13.36
CA VAL A 338 -20.29 14.64 12.30
C VAL A 338 -19.25 13.53 12.49
N LEU A 339 -19.55 12.30 12.05
CA LEU A 339 -18.55 11.21 12.05
C LEU A 339 -17.87 11.08 10.69
N VAL A 340 -16.53 11.09 10.72
CA VAL A 340 -15.68 10.94 9.54
C VAL A 340 -14.55 9.95 9.80
N CYS A 341 -14.09 9.21 8.78
CA CYS A 341 -12.94 8.32 8.97
C CYS A 341 -11.63 9.13 9.10
N PRO A 342 -10.55 8.54 9.63
CA PRO A 342 -9.29 9.27 9.86
C PRO A 342 -8.72 9.90 8.59
N TYR A 343 -8.91 9.23 7.44
CA TYR A 343 -8.48 9.72 6.13
C TYR A 343 -9.21 11.01 5.74
N HIS A 344 -10.54 10.98 5.66
CA HIS A 344 -11.34 12.15 5.28
C HIS A 344 -11.25 13.28 6.32
N HIS A 345 -11.07 12.95 7.60
CA HIS A 345 -10.84 13.95 8.63
C HIS A 345 -9.54 14.74 8.38
N ARG A 346 -8.45 14.06 7.99
CA ARG A 346 -7.20 14.74 7.60
C ARG A 346 -7.34 15.56 6.33
N LEU A 347 -8.03 15.04 5.32
CA LEU A 347 -8.26 15.79 4.07
C LEU A 347 -9.02 17.09 4.32
N HIS A 348 -9.99 17.07 5.24
CA HIS A 348 -10.71 18.27 5.63
C HIS A 348 -9.80 19.34 6.23
N HIS A 349 -8.99 18.97 7.23
CA HIS A 349 -8.08 19.93 7.87
C HIS A 349 -6.93 20.39 6.97
N ARG A 350 -6.59 19.62 5.93
CA ARG A 350 -5.65 20.02 4.87
C ARG A 350 -6.28 20.91 3.79
N GLY A 351 -7.59 21.14 3.83
CA GLY A 351 -8.31 21.93 2.81
C GLY A 351 -8.51 21.21 1.47
N VAL A 352 -8.28 19.90 1.41
CA VAL A 352 -8.50 19.09 0.19
C VAL A 352 -9.98 18.83 -0.04
N ILE A 353 -10.74 18.71 1.05
CA ILE A 353 -12.20 18.68 1.04
C ILE A 353 -12.74 19.69 2.05
N THR A 354 -13.97 20.16 1.87
CA THR A 354 -14.67 21.00 2.84
C THR A 354 -15.95 20.30 3.28
N ILE A 355 -16.20 20.25 4.59
CA ILE A 355 -17.40 19.68 5.20
C ILE A 355 -18.17 20.83 5.82
N ALA A 356 -19.33 21.15 5.26
CA ALA A 356 -20.13 22.30 5.66
C ALA A 356 -21.63 22.00 5.59
N GLY A 357 -22.43 22.96 6.04
CA GLY A 357 -23.89 22.88 6.03
C GLY A 357 -24.50 22.25 7.29
N PRO A 358 -25.84 22.20 7.37
CA PRO A 358 -26.53 21.57 8.49
C PRO A 358 -26.31 20.05 8.48
N THR A 359 -26.36 19.40 9.64
CA THR A 359 -26.14 17.94 9.75
C THR A 359 -27.09 17.10 8.92
N ASP A 360 -28.27 17.63 8.61
CA ASP A 360 -29.35 16.94 7.90
C ASP A 360 -29.22 17.07 6.37
N ASP A 361 -28.43 18.03 5.88
CA ASP A 361 -28.04 18.19 4.47
C ASP A 361 -26.56 18.57 4.40
N LEU A 362 -25.72 17.62 4.80
CA LEU A 362 -24.27 17.81 4.81
C LEU A 362 -23.76 18.03 3.38
N ILE A 363 -23.04 19.13 3.18
CA ILE A 363 -22.40 19.47 1.92
C ILE A 363 -20.92 19.16 2.04
N VAL A 364 -20.44 18.22 1.22
CA VAL A 364 -19.01 17.93 1.09
C VAL A 364 -18.55 18.35 -0.29
N THR A 365 -17.55 19.22 -0.37
CA THR A 365 -16.95 19.68 -1.62
C THR A 365 -15.48 19.30 -1.71
N ASP A 366 -14.95 19.18 -2.92
CA ASP A 366 -13.51 19.14 -3.15
C ASP A 366 -12.86 20.54 -3.02
N SER A 367 -11.55 20.62 -3.19
CA SER A 367 -10.77 21.87 -3.14
C SER A 367 -11.15 22.90 -4.21
N SER A 368 -11.88 22.49 -5.25
CA SER A 368 -12.42 23.36 -6.30
C SER A 368 -13.86 23.80 -6.05
N GLY A 369 -14.46 23.39 -4.92
CA GLY A 369 -15.84 23.72 -4.56
C GLY A 369 -16.90 22.83 -5.20
N ARG A 370 -16.52 21.76 -5.91
CA ARG A 370 -17.49 20.83 -6.52
C ARG A 370 -18.03 19.87 -5.48
N ARG A 371 -19.37 19.72 -5.44
CA ARG A 371 -20.06 18.81 -4.49
C ARG A 371 -19.74 17.35 -4.82
N LEU A 372 -19.22 16.61 -3.85
CA LEU A 372 -19.04 15.16 -3.93
C LEU A 372 -20.40 14.46 -3.89
N ARG A 373 -20.59 13.45 -4.74
CA ARG A 373 -21.82 12.63 -4.80
C ARG A 373 -21.46 11.17 -4.63
N ALA A 374 -22.33 10.39 -3.99
CA ALA A 374 -22.16 8.94 -3.80
C ALA A 374 -22.38 8.11 -5.08
N GLY A 375 -22.13 8.70 -6.26
CA GLY A 375 -22.30 8.04 -7.55
C GLY A 375 -21.15 7.07 -7.83
N SER A 376 -21.49 5.87 -8.31
CA SER A 376 -20.51 4.95 -8.88
C SER A 376 -19.83 5.60 -10.09
N LEU A 377 -18.49 5.69 -10.08
CA LEU A 377 -17.70 5.99 -11.28
C LEU A 377 -17.62 4.79 -12.24
N ALA A 378 -18.10 3.61 -11.82
CA ALA A 378 -18.10 2.43 -12.67
C ALA A 378 -19.09 2.66 -13.82
N ARG A 379 -18.55 2.90 -15.01
CA ARG A 379 -19.32 2.85 -16.25
C ARG A 379 -19.58 1.38 -16.58
N PRO A 380 -20.82 0.93 -16.77
CA PRO A 380 -21.07 -0.41 -17.29
C PRO A 380 -20.38 -0.54 -18.67
N PRO A 381 -19.63 -1.63 -18.93
CA PRO A 381 -19.00 -1.86 -20.21
C PRO A 381 -20.08 -2.19 -21.24
N ASN A 382 -20.53 -1.17 -21.97
CA ASN A 382 -21.52 -1.31 -23.05
C ASN A 382 -20.85 -1.29 -24.44
N LEU A 383 -19.52 -1.40 -24.49
CA LEU A 383 -18.75 -1.33 -25.73
C LEU A 383 -18.48 -2.75 -26.25
N PRO A 384 -18.49 -2.95 -27.59
CA PRO A 384 -18.01 -4.18 -28.19
C PRO A 384 -16.55 -4.46 -27.80
N PRO A 385 -16.06 -5.71 -27.96
CA PRO A 385 -14.64 -6.03 -27.80
C PRO A 385 -13.76 -5.02 -28.55
N PRO A 386 -12.56 -4.71 -28.04
CA PRO A 386 -11.68 -3.75 -28.69
C PRO A 386 -11.39 -4.21 -30.14
N ALA A 387 -11.70 -3.33 -31.09
CA ALA A 387 -11.42 -3.55 -32.51
C ALA A 387 -9.93 -3.27 -32.78
N VAL A 388 -9.09 -4.25 -32.47
CA VAL A 388 -7.63 -4.21 -32.67
C VAL A 388 -7.20 -5.24 -33.71
N ALA A 389 -6.08 -4.97 -34.39
CA ALA A 389 -5.53 -5.91 -35.37
C ALA A 389 -5.08 -7.21 -34.70
N PRO A 390 -5.11 -8.36 -35.41
CA PRO A 390 -4.56 -9.61 -34.91
C PRO A 390 -3.09 -9.48 -34.50
N CYS A 391 -2.72 -10.11 -33.38
CA CYS A 391 -1.34 -10.19 -32.89
C CYS A 391 -0.77 -11.58 -33.23
N PRO A 392 -0.02 -11.75 -34.33
CA PRO A 392 0.49 -13.06 -34.76
C PRO A 392 1.53 -13.66 -33.80
N GLY A 393 1.97 -12.88 -32.80
CA GLY A 393 3.03 -13.26 -31.87
C GLY A 393 4.44 -13.06 -32.46
N PRO A 394 5.48 -13.34 -31.66
CA PRO A 394 6.87 -13.24 -32.11
C PRO A 394 7.17 -14.29 -33.18
N THR A 395 8.16 -14.03 -34.05
CA THR A 395 8.53 -14.95 -35.15
C THR A 395 9.06 -16.30 -34.66
N GLY A 396 9.58 -16.33 -33.42
CA GLY A 396 10.12 -17.55 -32.80
C GLY A 396 11.48 -17.99 -33.35
N GLU A 397 12.06 -17.23 -34.29
CA GLU A 397 13.37 -17.49 -34.86
C GLU A 397 14.48 -17.32 -33.82
N ARG A 398 15.59 -18.04 -33.99
CA ARG A 398 16.76 -17.91 -33.11
C ARG A 398 17.37 -16.51 -33.26
N ALA A 399 17.58 -15.83 -32.14
CA ALA A 399 18.30 -14.56 -32.15
C ALA A 399 19.81 -14.79 -32.24
N ASP A 400 20.46 -14.17 -33.22
CA ASP A 400 21.91 -14.14 -33.34
C ASP A 400 22.48 -12.94 -32.58
N TRP A 401 22.76 -13.15 -31.30
CA TRP A 401 23.22 -12.12 -30.36
C TRP A 401 24.52 -11.42 -30.75
N TRP A 402 25.29 -11.99 -31.67
CA TRP A 402 26.50 -11.36 -32.21
C TRP A 402 26.19 -10.06 -32.98
N TRP A 403 25.01 -9.98 -33.59
CA TRP A 403 24.57 -8.83 -34.39
C TRP A 403 23.55 -7.95 -33.65
N TYR A 404 23.29 -8.24 -32.37
CA TYR A 404 22.41 -7.43 -31.55
C TYR A 404 23.20 -6.32 -30.87
N GLU A 405 22.85 -5.06 -31.16
CA GLU A 405 23.36 -3.90 -30.46
C GLU A 405 22.49 -3.64 -29.21
N PRO A 406 23.02 -3.82 -27.99
CA PRO A 406 22.28 -3.51 -26.78
C PRO A 406 22.02 -2.01 -26.69
N PHE A 407 20.90 -1.63 -26.06
CA PHE A 407 20.65 -0.24 -25.73
C PHE A 407 21.82 0.32 -24.90
N GLN A 408 22.32 1.49 -25.31
CA GLN A 408 23.33 2.25 -24.57
C GLN A 408 22.71 3.57 -24.08
N PRO A 409 22.71 3.85 -22.77
CA PRO A 409 22.18 5.09 -22.25
C PRO A 409 23.00 6.28 -22.75
N GLN A 410 22.35 7.33 -23.26
CA GLN A 410 23.04 8.56 -23.62
C GLN A 410 23.46 9.31 -22.34
N PRO A 411 24.69 9.86 -22.28
CA PRO A 411 25.10 10.69 -21.15
C PRO A 411 24.20 11.94 -21.08
N PRO A 412 23.89 12.44 -19.86
CA PRO A 412 23.08 13.65 -19.71
C PRO A 412 23.72 14.81 -20.49
N PRO A 413 22.91 15.69 -21.11
CA PRO A 413 23.43 16.81 -21.87
C PRO A 413 24.33 17.64 -20.96
N THR A 414 25.56 17.90 -21.42
CA THR A 414 26.48 18.79 -20.72
C THR A 414 25.84 20.17 -20.71
N THR A 415 25.42 20.63 -19.52
CA THR A 415 25.10 22.04 -19.28
C THR A 415 26.36 22.85 -19.52
N ASN A 416 26.46 23.46 -20.70
CA ASN A 416 27.40 24.54 -21.00
C ASN A 416 26.87 25.87 -20.45
#